data_AF-A0A975GSD4-F1
#
_entry.id   AF-A0A975GSD4-F1
#
_cell.length_a   1.000
_cell.length_b   1.000
_cell.length_c   1.000
_cell.angle_alpha   90.00
_cell.angle_beta   90.00
_cell.angle_gamma   90.00
#
_symmetry.space_group_name_H-M   'P 1'
#
loop_
_entity.id
_entity.type
_entity.pdbx_description
1 polymer ?
#
loop_
_entity_poly.entity_id
_entity_poly.type
_entity_poly.pdbx_seq_one_letter_code
_entity_poly.pdbx_strand_id
1 'polypeptide(L)'
;MLIKGYSDFSLSKVGIKSSFVPAASWGAHFKLDNDVSELFPYINATFKDAVFYDKPEYIKFVIDGFQCVLYPDDVIAAPFTNRNQAIEFAERLIHFLNKLHTRKHSLKPNYKKFRPVSVIDIYRLLPGTNCKACGFSTCLAFAGALSRGQTTPDQCPGFTSPICENAIYPVYDKDGNLASTVAIETAPQNEQDSNKQKKYIESLEKKLAEEKQKRKISENEDIEIQTDLTDREIQVLCLVAEGATNAEISDTLFISPHTVKSHIINIFNKLNVNDRTRAAVWAVRNKIV
;
A
#
# COMPACT_ATOMS: atom_id res chain seq x y z
N MET A 1 -24.74 -9.57 -14.76
CA MET A 1 -23.64 -10.55 -14.75
C MET A 1 -24.02 -11.68 -13.82
N LEU A 2 -23.81 -12.92 -14.26
CA LEU A 2 -24.08 -14.11 -13.46
C LEU A 2 -22.93 -15.09 -13.67
N ILE A 3 -22.14 -15.28 -12.61
CA ILE A 3 -21.02 -16.22 -12.57
C ILE A 3 -21.63 -17.62 -12.46
N LYS A 4 -21.43 -18.47 -13.48
CA LYS A 4 -22.01 -19.82 -13.54
C LYS A 4 -21.07 -20.88 -12.98
N GLY A 5 -19.77 -20.61 -12.95
CA GLY A 5 -18.78 -21.53 -12.42
C GLY A 5 -17.37 -20.96 -12.37
N TYR A 6 -16.41 -21.87 -12.18
CA TYR A 6 -14.99 -21.58 -12.17
C TYR A 6 -14.19 -22.68 -12.88
N SER A 7 -13.00 -22.34 -13.38
CA SER A 7 -12.03 -23.24 -14.02
C SER A 7 -10.67 -23.19 -13.32
N ASP A 8 -9.73 -23.99 -13.81
CA ASP A 8 -8.31 -23.96 -13.41
C ASP A 8 -8.06 -24.07 -11.90
N PHE A 9 -8.94 -24.83 -11.22
CA PHE A 9 -8.87 -24.98 -9.78
C PHE A 9 -7.62 -25.76 -9.37
N SER A 10 -6.77 -25.10 -8.60
CA SER A 10 -5.53 -25.65 -8.07
C SER A 10 -5.42 -25.42 -6.57
N LEU A 11 -4.73 -26.35 -5.90
CA LEU A 11 -4.30 -26.18 -4.52
C LEU A 11 -2.79 -26.19 -4.49
N SER A 12 -2.23 -25.14 -3.91
CA SER A 12 -0.82 -25.08 -3.57
C SER A 12 -0.68 -25.18 -2.06
N LYS A 13 0.33 -25.92 -1.57
CA LYS A 13 0.68 -25.81 -0.15
C LYS A 13 1.10 -24.36 0.09
N VAL A 14 0.48 -23.71 1.06
CA VAL A 14 0.99 -22.42 1.54
C VAL A 14 2.35 -22.74 2.15
N GLY A 15 3.42 -22.34 1.46
CA GLY A 15 4.77 -22.73 1.81
C GLY A 15 5.27 -21.99 3.04
N ILE A 16 4.86 -22.35 4.25
CA ILE A 16 5.55 -21.96 5.48
C ILE A 16 5.51 -23.08 6.55
N LYS A 17 6.67 -23.40 7.13
CA LYS A 17 6.79 -23.98 8.48
C LYS A 17 6.52 -22.86 9.49
N SER A 18 5.28 -22.70 9.95
CA SER A 18 4.91 -21.73 10.99
C SER A 18 4.25 -22.49 12.15
N SER A 19 4.61 -22.17 13.39
CA SER A 19 4.12 -22.80 14.61
C SER A 19 2.65 -22.49 14.94
N PHE A 20 2.02 -21.56 14.21
CA PHE A 20 0.63 -21.14 14.41
C PHE A 20 -0.29 -21.44 13.23
N VAL A 21 0.25 -21.96 12.12
CA VAL A 21 -0.55 -22.53 11.04
C VAL A 21 -0.65 -24.03 11.31
N PRO A 22 -1.86 -24.61 11.42
CA PRO A 22 -2.00 -26.06 11.50
C PRO A 22 -1.20 -26.68 10.35
N ALA A 23 -0.29 -27.60 10.68
CA ALA A 23 0.62 -28.20 9.73
C ALA A 23 -0.13 -28.60 8.45
N ALA A 24 0.23 -27.96 7.32
CA ALA A 24 -0.41 -28.03 6.01
C ALA A 24 -1.71 -27.22 5.81
N SER A 25 -1.61 -25.89 5.81
CA SER A 25 -2.61 -25.04 5.14
C SER A 25 -2.37 -24.97 3.64
N TRP A 26 -3.44 -25.03 2.86
CA TRP A 26 -3.47 -24.93 1.40
C TRP A 26 -4.02 -23.58 0.97
N GLY A 27 -3.48 -23.02 -0.11
CA GLY A 27 -4.04 -21.90 -0.83
C GLY A 27 -4.76 -22.44 -2.06
N ALA A 28 -5.99 -21.96 -2.28
CA ALA A 28 -6.73 -22.28 -3.48
C ALA A 28 -6.60 -21.14 -4.49
N HIS A 29 -6.46 -21.52 -5.75
CA HIS A 29 -6.51 -20.63 -6.89
C HIS A 29 -7.50 -21.19 -7.90
N PHE A 30 -8.33 -20.32 -8.47
CA PHE A 30 -9.29 -20.69 -9.50
C PHE A 30 -9.71 -19.44 -10.30
N LYS A 31 -10.14 -19.67 -11.54
CA LYS A 31 -10.62 -18.62 -12.44
C LYS A 31 -12.14 -18.60 -12.51
N LEU A 32 -12.72 -17.43 -12.39
CA LEU A 32 -14.14 -17.18 -12.62
C LEU A 32 -14.41 -17.09 -14.13
N ASP A 33 -15.62 -17.46 -14.52
CA ASP A 33 -16.05 -17.43 -15.92
C ASP A 33 -16.40 -16.02 -16.46
N ASN A 34 -16.31 -14.99 -15.61
CA ASN A 34 -16.63 -13.62 -15.94
C ASN A 34 -15.75 -12.63 -15.17
N ASP A 35 -15.52 -11.48 -15.79
CA ASP A 35 -14.87 -10.32 -15.16
C ASP A 35 -15.76 -9.71 -14.07
N VAL A 36 -15.29 -9.72 -12.83
CA VAL A 36 -15.98 -9.22 -11.64
C VAL A 36 -15.47 -7.85 -11.15
N SER A 37 -14.60 -7.17 -11.90
CA SER A 37 -14.00 -5.88 -11.50
C SER A 37 -15.03 -4.81 -11.14
N GLU A 38 -16.20 -4.82 -11.81
CA GLU A 38 -17.32 -3.93 -11.50
C GLU A 38 -17.85 -4.08 -10.07
N LEU A 39 -17.60 -5.21 -9.41
CA LEU A 39 -18.04 -5.50 -8.04
C LEU A 39 -17.06 -4.98 -6.99
N PHE A 40 -15.81 -4.65 -7.34
CA PHE A 40 -14.78 -4.25 -6.36
C PHE A 40 -15.20 -3.08 -5.48
N PRO A 41 -15.78 -1.98 -6.01
CA PRO A 41 -16.24 -0.88 -5.17
C PRO A 41 -17.35 -1.28 -4.19
N TYR A 42 -18.16 -2.27 -4.54
CA TYR A 42 -19.25 -2.76 -3.69
C TYR A 42 -18.75 -3.74 -2.63
N ILE A 43 -17.77 -4.57 -2.96
CA ILE A 43 -17.03 -5.41 -2.00
C ILE A 43 -16.32 -4.50 -0.99
N ASN A 44 -15.68 -3.43 -1.45
CA ASN A 44 -15.01 -2.42 -0.63
C ASN A 44 -15.95 -1.62 0.28
N ALA A 45 -17.25 -1.60 -0.03
CA ALA A 45 -18.29 -1.03 0.82
C ALA A 45 -18.89 -2.07 1.79
N THR A 46 -18.77 -3.37 1.47
CA THR A 46 -19.38 -4.47 2.22
C THR A 46 -18.49 -4.94 3.36
N PHE A 47 -17.18 -5.06 3.13
CA PHE A 47 -16.24 -5.53 4.14
C PHE A 47 -15.43 -4.37 4.71
N LYS A 48 -15.31 -4.28 6.04
CA LYS A 48 -14.54 -3.23 6.71
C LYS A 48 -13.04 -3.31 6.43
N ASP A 49 -12.53 -4.53 6.30
CA ASP A 49 -11.11 -4.82 6.04
C ASP A 49 -10.83 -5.04 4.56
N ALA A 50 -11.75 -4.62 3.68
CA ALA A 50 -11.49 -4.64 2.24
C ALA A 50 -10.49 -3.55 1.86
N VAL A 51 -9.56 -3.91 0.97
CA VAL A 51 -8.55 -3.02 0.43
C VAL A 51 -8.53 -3.19 -1.09
N PHE A 52 -8.84 -2.12 -1.80
CA PHE A 52 -8.95 -2.11 -3.27
C PHE A 52 -7.70 -1.51 -3.91
N TYR A 53 -6.97 -2.24 -4.74
CA TYR A 53 -5.71 -1.81 -5.37
C TYR A 53 -5.90 -1.41 -6.84
N ASP A 54 -5.02 -0.53 -7.34
CA ASP A 54 -5.11 0.02 -8.70
C ASP A 54 -4.14 -0.64 -9.70
N LYS A 55 -2.97 -1.10 -9.23
CA LYS A 55 -1.89 -1.59 -10.10
C LYS A 55 -1.15 -2.78 -9.46
N PRO A 56 -1.47 -4.03 -9.85
CA PRO A 56 -2.61 -4.43 -10.68
C PRO A 56 -3.95 -4.16 -9.99
N GLU A 57 -5.06 -4.12 -10.75
CA GLU A 57 -6.39 -3.90 -10.19
C GLU A 57 -6.92 -5.18 -9.53
N TYR A 58 -7.09 -5.15 -8.21
CA TYR A 58 -7.64 -6.27 -7.44
C TYR A 58 -8.18 -5.80 -6.10
N ILE A 59 -9.02 -6.60 -5.46
CA ILE A 59 -9.50 -6.34 -4.11
C ILE A 59 -9.13 -7.47 -3.16
N LYS A 60 -8.60 -7.11 -1.99
CA LYS A 60 -8.28 -8.03 -0.88
C LYS A 60 -9.31 -7.83 0.22
N PHE A 61 -9.85 -8.90 0.77
CA PHE A 61 -10.79 -8.85 1.89
C PHE A 61 -10.80 -10.19 2.65
N VAL A 62 -11.42 -10.21 3.83
CA VAL A 62 -11.62 -11.44 4.61
C VAL A 62 -13.10 -11.81 4.58
N ILE A 63 -13.40 -13.06 4.25
CA ILE A 63 -14.75 -13.62 4.24
C ILE A 63 -14.73 -14.98 4.95
N ASP A 64 -15.57 -15.14 5.97
CA ASP A 64 -15.67 -16.37 6.80
C ASP A 64 -14.34 -16.88 7.37
N GLY A 65 -13.43 -15.95 7.70
CA GLY A 65 -12.09 -16.28 8.23
C GLY A 65 -11.04 -16.64 7.16
N PHE A 66 -11.40 -16.64 5.88
CA PHE A 66 -10.48 -16.84 4.77
C PHE A 66 -10.06 -15.49 4.19
N GLN A 67 -8.76 -15.31 4.00
CA GLN A 67 -8.24 -14.22 3.18
C GLN A 67 -8.56 -14.53 1.71
N CYS A 68 -9.16 -13.55 1.04
CA CYS A 68 -9.54 -13.63 -0.36
C CYS A 68 -8.92 -12.46 -1.12
N VAL A 69 -8.24 -12.77 -2.22
CA VAL A 69 -7.73 -11.80 -3.19
C VAL A 69 -8.45 -12.07 -4.49
N LEU A 70 -9.11 -11.04 -5.02
CA LEU A 70 -9.97 -11.12 -6.18
C LEU A 70 -9.45 -10.15 -7.25
N TYR A 71 -8.92 -10.71 -8.32
CA TYR A 71 -8.61 -10.06 -9.58
C TYR A 71 -9.87 -10.06 -10.48
N PRO A 72 -9.84 -9.43 -11.67
CA PRO A 72 -11.02 -9.37 -12.54
C PRO A 72 -11.62 -10.75 -12.80
N ASP A 73 -10.82 -11.78 -13.06
CA ASP A 73 -11.26 -13.15 -13.27
C ASP A 73 -10.55 -14.17 -12.37
N ASP A 74 -9.47 -13.81 -11.68
CA ASP A 74 -8.71 -14.72 -10.83
C ASP A 74 -9.06 -14.59 -9.34
N VAL A 75 -9.19 -15.73 -8.65
CA VAL A 75 -9.41 -15.80 -7.19
C VAL A 75 -8.25 -16.53 -6.54
N ILE A 76 -7.72 -15.95 -5.47
CA ILE A 76 -6.78 -16.61 -4.56
C ILE A 76 -7.33 -16.53 -3.15
N ALA A 77 -7.43 -17.68 -2.47
CA ALA A 77 -7.90 -17.71 -1.09
C ALA A 77 -7.10 -18.68 -0.20
N ALA A 78 -7.01 -18.35 1.08
CA ALA A 78 -6.35 -19.17 2.10
C ALA A 78 -6.74 -18.73 3.52
N PRO A 79 -6.46 -19.52 4.57
CA PRO A 79 -5.92 -20.87 4.54
C PRO A 79 -7.01 -21.95 4.46
N PHE A 80 -6.75 -23.05 3.74
CA PHE A 80 -7.63 -24.24 3.70
C PHE A 80 -6.95 -25.47 4.29
N THR A 81 -7.72 -26.36 4.91
CA THR A 81 -7.24 -27.63 5.45
C THR A 81 -7.21 -28.76 4.41
N ASN A 82 -8.11 -28.69 3.44
CA ASN A 82 -8.26 -29.71 2.40
C ASN A 82 -8.97 -29.14 1.15
N ARG A 83 -9.02 -29.95 0.10
CA ARG A 83 -9.64 -29.59 -1.19
C ARG A 83 -11.14 -29.31 -1.10
N ASN A 84 -11.87 -30.07 -0.29
CA ASN A 84 -13.32 -29.91 -0.17
C ASN A 84 -13.66 -28.56 0.46
N GLN A 85 -12.93 -28.14 1.50
CA GLN A 85 -13.11 -26.83 2.13
C GLN A 85 -12.90 -25.67 1.13
N ALA A 86 -11.90 -25.81 0.25
CA ALA A 86 -11.62 -24.84 -0.79
C ALA A 86 -12.67 -24.83 -1.91
N ILE A 87 -13.22 -25.99 -2.30
CA ILE A 87 -14.32 -26.09 -3.26
C ILE A 87 -15.60 -25.46 -2.69
N GLU A 88 -15.97 -25.80 -1.46
CA GLU A 88 -17.12 -25.19 -0.79
C GLU A 88 -16.96 -23.67 -0.67
N PHE A 89 -15.74 -23.20 -0.40
CA PHE A 89 -15.45 -21.78 -0.39
C PHE A 89 -15.68 -21.13 -1.77
N ALA A 90 -15.22 -21.76 -2.86
CA ALA A 90 -15.41 -21.24 -4.21
C ALA A 90 -16.90 -21.13 -4.56
N GLU A 91 -17.70 -22.16 -4.27
CA GLU A 91 -19.15 -22.15 -4.49
C GLU A 91 -19.86 -21.05 -3.67
N ARG A 92 -19.48 -20.91 -2.38
CA ARG A 92 -19.99 -19.84 -1.51
C ARG A 92 -19.60 -18.46 -2.01
N LEU A 93 -18.37 -18.28 -2.47
CA LEU A 93 -17.89 -17.01 -3.03
C LEU A 93 -18.68 -16.63 -4.28
N ILE A 94 -18.90 -17.58 -5.20
CA ILE A 94 -19.71 -17.34 -6.41
C ILE A 94 -21.13 -16.95 -6.04
N HIS A 95 -21.75 -17.65 -5.09
CA HIS A 95 -23.08 -17.30 -4.60
C HIS A 95 -23.09 -15.89 -4.00
N PHE A 96 -22.08 -15.54 -3.20
CA PHE A 96 -21.93 -14.20 -2.64
C PHE A 96 -21.79 -13.12 -3.73
N LEU A 97 -20.92 -13.32 -4.72
CA LEU A 97 -20.69 -12.37 -5.81
C LEU A 97 -21.95 -12.16 -6.65
N ASN A 98 -22.67 -13.23 -6.98
CA ASN A 98 -23.95 -13.15 -7.69
C ASN A 98 -25.02 -12.41 -6.86
N LYS A 99 -25.12 -12.71 -5.55
CA LYS A 99 -26.03 -12.00 -4.65
C LYS A 99 -25.66 -10.52 -4.52
N LEU A 100 -24.37 -10.21 -4.47
CA LEU A 100 -23.84 -8.85 -4.43
C LEU A 100 -24.21 -8.10 -5.72
N HIS A 101 -24.04 -8.73 -6.88
CA HIS A 101 -24.42 -8.16 -8.17
C HIS A 101 -25.90 -7.79 -8.22
N THR A 102 -26.81 -8.67 -7.77
CA THR A 102 -28.26 -8.40 -7.75
C THR A 102 -28.62 -7.24 -6.81
N ARG A 103 -27.95 -7.13 -5.66
CA ARG A 103 -28.23 -6.06 -4.68
C ARG A 103 -27.39 -4.79 -4.88
N LYS A 104 -26.52 -4.71 -5.91
CA LYS A 104 -25.55 -3.60 -6.03
C LYS A 104 -26.23 -2.23 -6.12
N HIS A 105 -27.42 -2.16 -6.72
CA HIS A 105 -28.20 -0.93 -6.85
C HIS A 105 -28.68 -0.34 -5.51
N SER A 106 -28.76 -1.14 -4.44
CA SER A 106 -29.13 -0.65 -3.10
C SER A 106 -27.93 -0.32 -2.23
N LEU A 107 -26.69 -0.52 -2.72
CA LEU A 107 -25.46 -0.26 -2.00
C LEU A 107 -24.79 1.00 -2.55
N LYS A 108 -24.25 1.82 -1.65
CA LYS A 108 -23.37 2.93 -2.03
C LYS A 108 -21.96 2.36 -2.26
N PRO A 109 -21.41 2.42 -3.49
CA PRO A 109 -20.07 1.91 -3.78
C PRO A 109 -18.97 2.72 -3.07
N ASN A 110 -17.88 2.05 -2.70
CA ASN A 110 -16.67 2.66 -2.14
C ASN A 110 -15.50 2.51 -3.13
N TYR A 111 -15.23 3.57 -3.89
CA TYR A 111 -14.13 3.62 -4.86
C TYR A 111 -12.78 4.00 -4.23
N LYS A 112 -12.67 4.07 -2.90
CA LYS A 112 -11.40 4.39 -2.24
C LYS A 112 -10.40 3.27 -2.50
N LYS A 113 -9.51 3.51 -3.46
CA LYS A 113 -8.36 2.66 -3.73
C LYS A 113 -7.30 2.86 -2.65
N PHE A 114 -6.57 1.80 -2.35
CA PHE A 114 -5.37 1.80 -1.53
C PHE A 114 -4.39 2.78 -2.16
N ARG A 115 -4.14 3.85 -1.42
CA ARG A 115 -3.04 4.76 -1.73
C ARG A 115 -1.90 4.34 -0.81
N PRO A 116 -0.76 3.92 -1.36
CA PRO A 116 0.38 3.63 -0.52
C PRO A 116 0.71 4.85 0.32
N VAL A 117 1.16 4.62 1.56
CA VAL A 117 1.51 5.70 2.49
C VAL A 117 2.50 6.63 1.81
N SER A 118 2.28 7.94 1.91
CA SER A 118 3.11 8.93 1.25
C SER A 118 4.58 8.69 1.57
N VAL A 119 5.42 8.74 0.54
CA VAL A 119 6.87 8.56 0.67
C VAL A 119 7.43 9.52 1.72
N ILE A 120 6.87 10.73 1.82
CA ILE A 120 7.29 11.73 2.81
C ILE A 120 6.93 11.33 4.24
N ASP A 121 5.77 10.71 4.44
CA ASP A 121 5.30 10.29 5.76
C ASP A 121 6.09 9.09 6.26
N ILE A 122 6.43 8.14 5.37
CA ILE A 122 7.37 7.08 5.68
C ILE A 122 8.76 7.66 5.99
N TYR A 123 9.23 8.62 5.19
CA TYR A 123 10.54 9.24 5.40
C TYR A 123 10.65 9.96 6.75
N ARG A 124 9.59 10.64 7.20
CA ARG A 124 9.53 11.29 8.54
C ARG A 124 9.71 10.30 9.69
N LEU A 125 9.40 9.03 9.48
CA LEU A 125 9.54 7.97 10.47
C LEU A 125 10.92 7.28 10.40
N LEU A 126 11.69 7.50 9.34
CA LEU A 126 13.04 6.94 9.20
C LEU A 126 14.09 7.78 9.94
N PRO A 127 15.25 7.20 10.29
CA PRO A 127 16.35 7.93 10.91
C PRO A 127 16.85 9.14 10.13
N GLY A 128 16.59 9.22 8.82
CA GLY A 128 17.05 10.30 7.95
C GLY A 128 18.58 10.37 7.76
N THR A 129 19.34 9.40 8.27
CA THR A 129 20.82 9.40 8.28
C THR A 129 21.44 9.09 6.93
N ASN A 130 20.68 8.53 5.98
CA ASN A 130 21.19 8.02 4.69
C ASN A 130 22.40 7.09 4.86
N CYS A 131 22.43 6.28 5.92
CA CYS A 131 23.57 5.42 6.26
C CYS A 131 23.86 4.30 5.25
N LYS A 132 22.91 4.02 4.34
CA LYS A 132 22.98 2.97 3.30
C LYS A 132 23.10 1.54 3.82
N ALA A 133 22.94 1.31 5.13
CA ALA A 133 23.02 -0.02 5.72
C ALA A 133 21.92 -0.98 5.21
N CYS A 134 20.79 -0.45 4.75
CA CYS A 134 19.71 -1.22 4.10
C CYS A 134 19.93 -1.47 2.60
N GLY A 135 21.08 -1.09 2.04
CA GLY A 135 21.39 -1.23 0.61
C GLY A 135 20.83 -0.14 -0.31
N PHE A 136 19.94 0.73 0.19
CA PHE A 136 19.42 1.88 -0.57
C PHE A 136 20.35 3.09 -0.50
N SER A 137 20.42 3.86 -1.59
CA SER A 137 21.28 5.04 -1.71
C SER A 137 20.92 6.17 -0.74
N THR A 138 19.66 6.26 -0.34
CA THR A 138 19.12 7.23 0.63
C THR A 138 17.94 6.63 1.42
N CYS A 139 17.65 7.18 2.60
CA CYS A 139 16.45 6.85 3.36
C CYS A 139 15.17 7.20 2.60
N LEU A 140 15.18 8.22 1.73
CA LEU A 140 14.04 8.55 0.88
C LEU A 140 13.82 7.50 -0.23
N ALA A 141 14.91 6.96 -0.80
CA ALA A 141 14.83 5.84 -1.74
C ALA A 141 14.28 4.58 -1.06
N PHE A 142 14.70 4.31 0.18
CA PHE A 142 14.11 3.26 1.02
C PHE A 142 12.62 3.52 1.28
N ALA A 143 12.24 4.75 1.68
CA ALA A 143 10.84 5.14 1.89
C ALA A 143 9.98 4.98 0.63
N GLY A 144 10.52 5.33 -0.54
CA GLY A 144 9.86 5.15 -1.83
C GLY A 144 9.67 3.68 -2.18
N ALA A 145 10.69 2.86 -1.95
CA ALA A 145 10.59 1.41 -2.11
C ALA A 145 9.58 0.80 -1.13
N LEU A 146 9.52 1.29 0.11
CA LEU A 146 8.61 0.81 1.14
C LEU A 146 7.16 1.19 0.82
N SER A 147 6.91 2.43 0.38
CA SER A 147 5.61 2.91 -0.09
C SER A 147 5.07 2.00 -1.21
N ARG A 148 5.93 1.56 -2.14
CA ARG A 148 5.55 0.68 -3.25
C ARG A 148 5.55 -0.82 -2.92
N GLY A 149 5.80 -1.21 -1.67
CA GLY A 149 5.89 -2.62 -1.26
C GLY A 149 7.08 -3.39 -1.88
N GLN A 150 8.10 -2.69 -2.37
CA GLN A 150 9.30 -3.27 -2.99
C GLN A 150 10.38 -3.66 -1.95
N THR A 151 10.19 -3.25 -0.70
CA THR A 151 11.02 -3.60 0.46
C THR A 151 10.13 -3.64 1.70
N THR A 152 10.65 -4.14 2.82
CA THR A 152 9.91 -4.28 4.07
C THR A 152 10.53 -3.41 5.18
N PRO A 153 9.74 -2.98 6.19
CA PRO A 153 10.20 -2.10 7.27
C PRO A 153 11.49 -2.57 7.98
N ASP A 154 11.60 -3.88 8.20
CA ASP A 154 12.70 -4.56 8.90
C ASP A 154 14.06 -4.42 8.21
N GLN A 155 14.07 -4.11 6.91
CA GLN A 155 15.31 -3.93 6.15
C GLN A 155 16.06 -2.66 6.55
N CYS A 156 15.42 -1.69 7.21
CA CYS A 156 16.10 -0.54 7.77
C CYS A 156 16.46 -0.78 9.24
N PRO A 157 17.76 -0.91 9.60
CA PRO A 157 18.18 -1.22 10.97
C PRO A 157 17.86 -0.12 11.99
N GLY A 158 17.52 1.09 11.52
CA GLY A 158 17.08 2.19 12.37
C GLY A 158 15.56 2.43 12.34
N PHE A 159 14.80 1.58 11.66
CA PHE A 159 13.34 1.66 11.59
C PHE A 159 12.72 0.63 12.54
N THR A 160 12.35 1.06 13.74
CA THR A 160 11.73 0.19 14.75
C THR A 160 10.23 -0.01 14.49
N SER A 161 9.83 -1.27 14.34
CA SER A 161 8.46 -1.78 14.13
C SER A 161 7.48 -1.40 15.26
N PRO A 162 6.15 -1.23 15.01
CA PRO A 162 5.31 -2.39 14.63
C PRO A 162 4.06 -2.08 13.78
N ILE A 163 3.92 -2.68 12.59
CA ILE A 163 2.59 -2.85 11.96
C ILE A 163 2.58 -4.19 11.19
N CYS A 164 1.66 -5.07 11.56
CA CYS A 164 1.53 -6.43 11.03
C CYS A 164 0.59 -6.46 9.80
N GLU A 165 1.02 -7.05 8.69
CA GLU A 165 0.15 -7.33 7.54
C GLU A 165 0.55 -8.65 6.88
N ASN A 166 -0.38 -9.62 6.83
CA ASN A 166 -0.15 -10.89 6.12
C ASN A 166 -0.45 -10.70 4.64
N ALA A 167 0.55 -10.86 3.76
CA ALA A 167 0.40 -10.79 2.31
C ALA A 167 0.71 -12.14 1.66
N ILE A 168 -0.17 -12.57 0.75
CA ILE A 168 -0.05 -13.80 -0.05
C ILE A 168 0.24 -13.38 -1.49
N TYR A 169 1.37 -13.81 -2.03
CA TYR A 169 1.85 -13.45 -3.37
C TYR A 169 1.86 -14.67 -4.30
N PRO A 170 1.21 -14.62 -5.47
CA PRO A 170 1.39 -15.63 -6.51
C PRO A 170 2.75 -15.48 -7.19
N VAL A 171 3.43 -16.60 -7.42
CA VAL A 171 4.66 -16.73 -8.20
C VAL A 171 4.31 -17.48 -9.47
N TYR A 172 4.51 -16.83 -10.61
CA TYR A 172 4.23 -17.41 -11.93
C TYR A 172 5.52 -17.99 -12.56
N ASP A 173 5.38 -19.04 -13.36
CA ASP A 173 6.46 -19.57 -14.19
C ASP A 173 6.64 -18.74 -15.48
N LYS A 174 7.59 -19.17 -16.33
CA LYS A 174 7.94 -18.47 -17.57
C LYS A 174 6.83 -18.51 -18.62
N ASP A 175 5.89 -19.43 -18.48
CA ASP A 175 4.76 -19.64 -19.39
C ASP A 175 3.49 -18.94 -18.87
N GLY A 176 3.60 -18.21 -17.74
CA GLY A 176 2.50 -17.46 -17.14
C GLY A 176 1.58 -18.31 -16.25
N ASN A 177 1.92 -19.57 -15.99
CA ASN A 177 1.15 -20.44 -15.09
C ASN A 177 1.60 -20.25 -13.65
N LEU A 178 0.68 -20.42 -12.69
CA LEU A 178 1.00 -20.28 -11.27
C LEU A 178 1.97 -21.39 -10.83
N ALA A 179 3.21 -21.02 -10.52
CA ALA A 179 4.23 -21.93 -10.03
C ALA A 179 4.12 -22.19 -8.52
N SER A 180 3.80 -21.17 -7.71
CA SER A 180 3.57 -21.30 -6.26
C SER A 180 2.88 -20.07 -5.66
N THR A 181 2.38 -20.16 -4.43
CA THR A 181 1.97 -18.98 -3.63
C THR A 181 2.90 -18.83 -2.44
N VAL A 182 3.43 -17.63 -2.22
CA VAL A 182 4.32 -17.29 -1.11
C VAL A 182 3.55 -16.38 -0.16
N ALA A 183 3.23 -16.90 1.01
CA ALA A 183 2.85 -16.05 2.14
C ALA A 183 4.15 -15.53 2.77
N ILE A 184 4.30 -14.22 2.88
CA ILE A 184 5.46 -13.62 3.55
C ILE A 184 4.98 -13.15 4.92
N GLU A 185 5.34 -13.90 5.96
CA GLU A 185 5.24 -13.43 7.34
C GLU A 185 6.36 -12.42 7.60
N THR A 186 6.01 -11.23 8.07
CA THR A 186 6.99 -10.32 8.68
C THR A 186 6.59 -9.97 10.13
N ALA A 187 6.80 -10.96 11.00
CA ALA A 187 7.13 -10.95 12.46
C ALA A 187 6.05 -10.52 13.51
N PRO A 188 6.21 -10.75 14.86
CA PRO A 188 7.22 -11.50 15.64
C PRO A 188 6.61 -12.62 16.54
N GLN A 189 7.48 -13.40 17.20
CA GLN A 189 7.12 -14.48 18.11
C GLN A 189 6.81 -13.98 19.55
N ASN A 190 5.72 -14.52 20.14
CA ASN A 190 5.37 -14.63 21.58
C ASN A 190 4.50 -13.53 22.26
N GLU A 191 3.47 -13.98 22.98
CA GLU A 191 2.43 -13.21 23.69
C GLU A 191 2.92 -12.27 24.82
N GLN A 192 4.18 -12.38 25.24
CA GLN A 192 4.75 -11.52 26.28
C GLN A 192 5.04 -10.08 25.79
N ASP A 193 5.22 -9.90 24.47
CA ASP A 193 5.56 -8.59 23.90
C ASP A 193 4.34 -7.67 23.69
N SER A 194 3.13 -8.21 23.57
CA SER A 194 1.89 -7.44 23.39
C SER A 194 1.62 -6.46 24.54
N ASN A 195 1.97 -6.82 25.78
CA ASN A 195 1.82 -5.95 26.94
C ASN A 195 2.90 -4.87 27.02
N LYS A 196 4.12 -5.17 26.55
CA LYS A 196 5.22 -4.20 26.51
C LYS A 196 4.98 -3.16 25.41
N GLN A 197 4.46 -3.62 24.26
CA GLN A 197 4.12 -2.81 23.11
C GLN A 197 2.91 -1.91 23.38
N LYS A 198 1.86 -2.41 24.04
CA LYS A 198 0.73 -1.57 24.52
C LYS A 198 1.21 -0.45 25.45
N LYS A 199 2.04 -0.77 26.44
CA LYS A 199 2.60 0.24 27.38
C LYS A 199 3.48 1.27 26.66
N TYR A 200 4.21 0.85 25.63
CA TYR A 200 5.04 1.77 24.84
C TYR A 200 4.19 2.69 23.96
N ILE A 201 3.15 2.17 23.31
CA ILE A 201 2.20 2.95 22.50
C ILE A 201 1.49 4.00 23.38
N GLU A 202 0.97 3.61 24.55
CA GLU A 202 0.36 4.55 25.50
C GLU A 202 1.33 5.67 25.92
N SER A 203 2.62 5.34 26.10
CA SER A 203 3.64 6.34 26.46
C SER A 203 3.95 7.32 25.32
N LEU A 204 3.87 6.87 24.07
CA LEU A 204 4.08 7.71 22.88
C LEU A 204 2.88 8.61 22.62
N GLU A 205 1.65 8.08 22.77
CA GLU A 205 0.42 8.86 22.63
C GLU A 205 0.37 10.02 23.64
N LYS A 206 0.81 9.76 24.88
CA LYS A 206 0.91 10.80 25.91
C LYS A 206 1.92 11.90 25.54
N LYS A 207 3.11 11.53 25.07
CA LYS A 207 4.13 12.50 24.60
C LYS A 207 3.65 13.31 23.39
N LEU A 208 2.94 12.67 22.46
CA LEU A 208 2.35 13.34 21.30
C LEU A 208 1.25 14.33 21.70
N ALA A 209 0.45 14.02 22.73
CA ALA A 209 -0.55 14.94 23.27
C ALA A 209 0.10 16.17 23.95
N GLU A 210 1.17 15.95 24.71
CA GLU A 210 1.96 17.01 25.35
C GLU A 210 2.64 17.94 24.33
N GLU A 211 3.17 17.40 23.22
CA GLU A 211 3.73 18.21 22.13
C GLU A 211 2.66 18.99 21.35
N LYS A 212 1.48 18.41 21.13
CA LYS A 212 0.35 19.11 20.48
C LYS A 212 -0.15 20.29 21.32
N GLN A 213 -0.11 20.19 22.65
CA GLN A 213 -0.41 21.31 23.54
C GLN A 213 0.65 22.41 23.46
N LYS A 214 1.94 22.07 23.33
CA LYS A 214 3.01 23.06 23.14
C LYS A 214 2.90 23.83 21.81
N ARG A 215 2.47 23.17 20.72
CA ARG A 215 2.33 23.79 19.39
C ARG A 215 1.16 24.78 19.29
N LYS A 216 0.06 24.57 20.02
CA LYS A 216 -1.09 25.49 20.03
C LYS A 216 -0.78 26.89 20.59
N ILE A 217 0.36 27.08 21.26
CA ILE A 217 0.76 28.38 21.82
C ILE A 217 1.56 29.22 20.79
N SER A 218 2.00 28.66 19.66
CA SER A 218 2.86 29.35 18.67
C SER A 218 2.22 29.57 17.29
N GLU A 219 0.90 29.44 17.13
CA GLU A 219 0.21 29.49 15.82
C GLU A 219 -0.38 30.88 15.47
N ASN A 220 0.14 31.97 16.02
CA ASN A 220 -0.40 33.33 15.78
C ASN A 220 0.51 34.25 14.95
N GLU A 221 1.25 33.71 13.98
CA GLU A 221 1.94 34.52 12.97
C GLU A 221 1.69 33.93 11.57
N ASP A 222 0.83 34.63 10.82
CA ASP A 222 0.68 34.45 9.38
C ASP A 222 1.99 34.86 8.68
N ILE A 223 2.66 33.89 8.06
CA ILE A 223 3.82 34.16 7.20
C ILE A 223 3.34 34.10 5.75
N GLU A 224 3.16 35.28 5.14
CA GLU A 224 3.13 35.43 3.68
C GLU A 224 4.48 35.00 3.11
N ILE A 225 4.50 33.90 2.35
CA ILE A 225 5.73 33.40 1.74
C ILE A 225 5.81 33.96 0.32
N GLN A 226 6.53 35.08 0.18
CA GLN A 226 7.03 35.58 -1.11
C GLN A 226 7.90 34.50 -1.75
N THR A 227 7.45 33.92 -2.85
CA THR A 227 8.28 33.06 -3.70
C THR A 227 8.08 33.49 -5.14
N ASP A 228 9.18 33.77 -5.85
CA ASP A 228 9.20 34.17 -7.26
C ASP A 228 9.02 32.97 -8.21
N LEU A 229 8.31 31.94 -7.73
CA LEU A 229 7.96 30.74 -8.50
C LEU A 229 6.68 31.01 -9.28
N THR A 230 6.70 30.65 -10.56
CA THR A 230 5.50 30.68 -11.39
C THR A 230 4.52 29.59 -10.94
N ASP A 231 3.22 29.75 -11.22
CA ASP A 231 2.19 28.72 -10.93
C ASP A 231 2.57 27.35 -11.48
N ARG A 232 3.24 27.34 -12.64
CA ARG A 232 3.70 26.11 -13.27
C ARG A 232 4.87 25.47 -12.53
N GLU A 233 5.78 26.27 -12.01
CA GLU A 233 6.89 25.79 -11.18
C GLU A 233 6.38 25.29 -9.82
N ILE A 234 5.33 25.90 -9.25
CA ILE A 234 4.67 25.41 -8.04
C ILE A 234 4.05 24.04 -8.29
N GLN A 235 3.29 23.85 -9.37
CA GLN A 235 2.72 22.54 -9.73
C GLN A 235 3.79 21.46 -9.89
N VAL A 236 4.89 21.79 -10.57
CA VAL A 236 6.03 20.88 -10.72
C VAL A 236 6.67 20.58 -9.36
N LEU A 237 6.85 21.60 -8.51
CA LEU A 237 7.43 21.46 -7.18
C LEU A 237 6.56 20.59 -6.26
N CYS A 238 5.23 20.68 -6.34
CA CYS A 238 4.31 19.83 -5.60
C CYS A 238 4.48 18.35 -5.98
N LEU A 239 4.48 18.05 -7.28
CA LEU A 239 4.68 16.68 -7.76
C LEU A 239 6.09 16.15 -7.44
N VAL A 240 7.10 17.04 -7.43
CA VAL A 240 8.45 16.71 -6.95
C VAL A 240 8.43 16.34 -5.47
N ALA A 241 7.68 17.07 -4.64
CA ALA A 241 7.54 16.79 -3.20
C ALA A 241 6.76 15.50 -2.91
N GLU A 242 5.81 15.14 -3.77
CA GLU A 242 5.10 13.85 -3.75
C GLU A 242 5.97 12.67 -4.21
N GLY A 243 7.18 12.95 -4.72
CA GLY A 243 8.13 11.92 -5.15
C GLY A 243 7.88 11.41 -6.57
N ALA A 244 7.05 12.08 -7.37
CA ALA A 244 6.84 11.74 -8.77
C ALA A 244 8.16 11.82 -9.55
N THR A 245 8.34 10.99 -10.56
CA THR A 245 9.45 11.01 -11.50
C THR A 245 9.23 12.04 -12.60
N ASN A 246 10.27 12.39 -13.36
CA ASN A 246 10.10 13.33 -14.48
C ASN A 246 9.15 12.80 -15.57
N ALA A 247 9.04 11.47 -15.72
CA ALA A 247 8.07 10.84 -16.62
C ALA A 247 6.64 11.02 -16.10
N GLU A 248 6.41 10.73 -14.82
CA GLU A 248 5.09 10.91 -14.19
C GLU A 248 4.64 12.37 -14.14
N ILE A 249 5.57 13.31 -13.91
CA ILE A 249 5.27 14.75 -13.98
C ILE A 249 4.92 15.16 -15.42
N SER A 250 5.65 14.62 -16.40
CA SER A 250 5.38 14.85 -17.83
C SER A 250 3.96 14.40 -18.19
N ASP A 251 3.58 13.21 -17.75
CA ASP A 251 2.27 12.62 -18.02
C ASP A 251 1.14 13.37 -17.28
N THR A 252 1.37 13.73 -16.01
CA THR A 252 0.38 14.42 -15.17
C THR A 252 0.11 15.84 -15.65
N LEU A 253 1.17 16.53 -16.11
CA LEU A 253 1.09 17.93 -16.51
C LEU A 253 0.97 18.10 -18.04
N PHE A 254 0.93 17.02 -18.81
CA PHE A 254 0.86 17.02 -20.28
C PHE A 254 1.97 17.87 -20.94
N ILE A 255 3.21 17.73 -20.46
CA ILE A 255 4.38 18.44 -20.99
C ILE A 255 5.53 17.47 -21.21
N SER A 256 6.47 17.78 -22.11
CA SER A 256 7.57 16.87 -22.41
C SER A 256 8.49 16.64 -21.18
N PRO A 257 9.13 15.46 -21.04
CA PRO A 257 10.12 15.21 -19.99
C PRO A 257 11.30 16.19 -20.01
N HIS A 258 11.62 16.73 -21.20
CA HIS A 258 12.64 17.77 -21.36
C HIS A 258 12.17 19.09 -20.71
N THR A 259 10.92 19.49 -20.94
CA THR A 259 10.30 20.67 -20.32
C THR A 259 10.25 20.53 -18.79
N VAL A 260 9.95 19.35 -18.28
CA VAL A 260 9.98 19.06 -16.83
C VAL A 260 11.39 19.27 -16.25
N LYS A 261 12.45 18.80 -16.92
CA LYS A 261 13.83 19.04 -16.49
C LYS A 261 14.15 20.53 -16.44
N SER A 262 13.71 21.30 -17.44
CA SER A 262 13.90 22.75 -17.45
C SER A 262 13.21 23.45 -16.28
N HIS A 263 11.96 23.08 -15.97
CA HIS A 263 11.25 23.62 -14.79
C HIS A 263 11.98 23.27 -13.50
N ILE A 264 12.45 22.04 -13.33
CA ILE A 264 13.19 21.62 -12.13
C ILE A 264 14.50 22.40 -11.96
N ILE A 265 15.25 22.65 -13.04
CA ILE A 265 16.48 23.45 -12.99
C ILE A 265 16.16 24.89 -12.57
N ASN A 266 15.11 25.49 -13.11
CA ASN A 266 14.71 26.85 -12.75
C ASN A 266 14.25 26.93 -11.29
N ILE A 267 13.48 25.95 -10.83
CA ILE A 267 13.10 25.80 -9.42
C ILE A 267 14.34 25.71 -8.54
N PHE A 268 15.32 24.88 -8.90
CA PHE A 268 16.56 24.72 -8.12
C PHE A 268 17.34 26.03 -8.00
N ASN A 269 17.47 26.77 -9.10
CA ASN A 269 18.12 28.06 -9.12
C ASN A 269 17.36 29.10 -8.29
N LYS A 270 16.03 29.17 -8.41
CA LYS A 270 15.18 30.11 -7.66
C LYS A 270 15.12 29.79 -6.17
N LEU A 271 15.19 28.52 -5.80
CA LEU A 271 15.18 28.06 -4.41
C LEU A 271 16.59 27.97 -3.79
N ASN A 272 17.64 28.22 -4.59
CA ASN A 272 19.05 28.05 -4.21
C ASN A 272 19.33 26.66 -3.60
N VAL A 273 18.78 25.61 -4.23
CA VAL A 273 18.96 24.22 -3.84
C VAL A 273 19.63 23.43 -4.96
N ASN A 274 20.49 22.49 -4.59
CA ASN A 274 21.33 21.78 -5.56
C ASN A 274 20.81 20.38 -5.90
N ASP A 275 19.76 19.93 -5.23
CA ASP A 275 19.22 18.59 -5.43
C ASP A 275 17.70 18.54 -5.21
N ARG A 276 17.08 17.54 -5.86
CA ARG A 276 15.64 17.29 -5.83
C ARG A 276 15.12 17.09 -4.42
N THR A 277 15.94 16.51 -3.55
CA THR A 277 15.61 16.20 -2.16
C THR A 277 15.44 17.50 -1.36
N ARG A 278 16.36 18.46 -1.51
CA ARG A 278 16.30 19.77 -0.86
C ARG A 278 15.14 20.60 -1.39
N ALA A 279 14.83 20.53 -2.68
CA ALA A 279 13.65 21.18 -3.26
C ALA A 279 12.35 20.64 -2.64
N ALA A 280 12.21 19.31 -2.53
CA ALA A 280 11.06 18.68 -1.88
C ALA A 280 10.95 19.06 -0.40
N VAL A 281 12.06 19.05 0.34
CA VAL A 281 12.10 19.47 1.75
C VAL A 281 11.73 20.95 1.91
N TRP A 282 12.18 21.80 0.98
CA TRP A 282 11.87 23.22 0.98
C TRP A 282 10.37 23.46 0.77
N ALA A 283 9.72 22.75 -0.16
CA ALA A 283 8.29 22.88 -0.43
C ALA A 283 7.43 22.59 0.83
N VAL A 284 7.79 21.52 1.55
CA VAL A 284 7.12 21.11 2.80
C VAL A 284 7.35 22.10 3.93
N ARG A 285 8.58 22.63 4.08
CA ARG A 285 8.89 23.62 5.13
C ARG A 285 8.16 24.94 4.94
N ASN A 286 7.89 25.31 3.68
CA ASN A 286 7.21 26.54 3.30
C ASN A 286 5.71 26.33 3.04
N LYS A 287 5.12 25.21 3.50
CA LYS A 287 3.67 24.93 3.40
C LYS A 287 3.08 25.05 1.98
N ILE A 288 3.89 24.77 0.95
CA ILE A 288 3.40 24.68 -0.43
C ILE A 288 2.66 23.34 -0.64
N VAL A 289 3.00 22.33 0.16
CA VAL A 289 2.40 21.00 0.22
C VAL A 289 2.18 20.59 1.68
#